data_AF-A0A966Y7X3-F1
#
_entry.id   AF-A0A966Y7X3-F1
#
_cell.length_a   1.000
_cell.length_b   1.000
_cell.length_c   1.000
_cell.angle_alpha   90.00
_cell.angle_beta   90.00
_cell.angle_gamma   90.00
#
_symmetry.space_group_name_H-M   'P 1'
#
loop_
_entity.id
_entity.type
_entity.pdbx_description
1 polymer ?
#
loop_
_entity_poly.entity_id
_entity_poly.type
_entity_poly.pdbx_seq_one_letter_code
_entity_poly.pdbx_strand_id
1 'polypeptide(L)'
;GLDVIRARGLVSSQAWGSPHLIPITQGEPVDGILDLIFQGVVSAAPAPLGPFMPFEALLPVDTGHPYKGVRVRSGTNAITLNRRASELCLRPQPADAGSVGGQPHRRRRLGLSGERDT
;
A
#
# COMPACT_ATOMS: atom_id res chain seq x y z
N GLY A 1 -0.96 27.63 25.70
CA GLY A 1 -1.98 26.58 25.55
C GLY A 1 -1.59 25.67 24.43
N LEU A 2 -1.58 24.36 24.65
CA LEU A 2 -1.06 23.36 23.70
C LEU A 2 -1.69 23.48 22.30
N ASP A 3 -0.85 23.51 21.27
CA ASP A 3 -1.29 23.38 19.88
C ASP A 3 -1.33 21.90 19.49
N VAL A 4 -2.36 21.48 18.77
CA VAL A 4 -2.53 20.06 18.40
C VAL A 4 -2.70 19.94 16.90
N ILE A 5 -1.82 19.16 16.28
CA ILE A 5 -1.96 18.76 14.90
C ILE A 5 -2.82 17.50 14.85
N ARG A 6 -3.88 17.54 14.04
CA ARG A 6 -4.75 16.38 13.78
C ARG A 6 -4.64 15.98 12.31
N ALA A 7 -4.38 14.71 12.06
CA ALA A 7 -4.42 14.12 10.72
C ALA A 7 -5.44 12.98 10.69
N ARG A 8 -6.31 12.99 9.68
CA ARG A 8 -7.38 12.00 9.50
C ARG A 8 -7.39 11.46 8.09
N GLY A 9 -7.54 10.14 7.98
CA GLY A 9 -7.74 9.41 6.74
C GLY A 9 -8.89 8.41 6.85
N LEU A 10 -9.04 7.60 5.81
CA LEU A 10 -9.99 6.49 5.75
C LEU A 10 -9.24 5.19 5.47
N VAL A 11 -9.62 4.13 6.17
CA VAL A 11 -9.10 2.77 5.94
C VAL A 11 -10.26 1.83 5.64
N SER A 12 -10.00 0.81 4.81
CA SER A 12 -11.01 -0.15 4.33
C SER A 12 -11.04 -1.47 5.12
N SER A 13 -10.35 -1.55 6.25
CA SER A 13 -10.32 -2.73 7.11
C SER A 13 -10.05 -2.35 8.56
N GLN A 14 -10.62 -3.11 9.49
CA GLN A 14 -10.41 -2.91 10.93
C GLN A 14 -9.03 -3.40 11.43
N ALA A 15 -8.22 -4.01 10.56
CA ALA A 15 -6.87 -4.43 10.92
C ALA A 15 -5.84 -3.30 11.00
N TRP A 16 -6.24 -2.07 10.63
CA TRP A 16 -5.42 -0.88 10.81
C TRP A 16 -5.49 -0.40 12.26
N GLY A 17 -4.32 -0.17 12.86
CA GLY A 17 -4.20 0.28 14.24
C GLY A 17 -3.02 1.23 14.44
N SER A 18 -2.89 1.77 15.65
CA SER A 18 -1.79 2.64 16.06
C SER A 18 -1.50 3.81 15.11
N PRO A 19 -2.51 4.66 14.78
CA PRO A 19 -2.28 5.87 14.00
C PRO A 19 -1.34 6.81 14.75
N HIS A 20 -0.29 7.29 14.08
CA HIS A 20 0.64 8.26 14.66
C HIS A 20 1.23 9.19 13.60
N LEU A 21 1.67 10.36 14.04
CA LEU A 21 2.37 11.35 13.23
C LEU A 21 3.84 11.37 13.62
N ILE A 22 4.72 11.22 12.63
CA ILE A 22 6.17 11.18 12.82
C ILE A 22 6.79 12.42 12.17
N PRO A 23 7.45 13.31 12.94
CA PRO A 23 8.30 14.35 12.36
C PRO A 23 9.46 13.74 11.60
N ILE A 24 9.67 14.19 10.36
CA ILE A 24 10.78 13.68 9.51
C ILE A 24 11.96 14.65 9.41
N THR A 25 11.82 15.85 9.95
CA THR A 25 12.86 16.88 10.01
C THR A 25 13.13 17.26 11.47
N GLN A 26 14.36 17.66 11.77
CA GLN A 26 14.75 18.24 13.06
C GLN A 26 15.18 19.69 12.86
N GLY A 27 14.90 20.55 13.84
CA GLY A 27 15.22 21.98 13.81
C GLY A 27 14.17 22.83 13.07
N GLU A 28 14.50 24.10 12.83
CA GLU A 28 13.62 25.03 12.13
C GLU A 28 13.71 24.84 10.61
N PRO A 29 12.60 24.52 9.93
CA PRO A 29 12.57 24.35 8.48
C PRO A 29 12.67 25.71 7.78
N VAL A 30 13.42 25.75 6.67
CA VAL A 30 13.68 26.99 5.89
C VAL A 30 12.38 27.62 5.35
N ASP A 31 11.39 26.80 4.99
CA ASP A 31 10.07 27.24 4.54
C ASP A 31 9.07 27.44 5.70
N GLY A 32 9.48 27.16 6.95
CA GLY A 32 8.61 27.21 8.12
C GLY A 32 7.57 26.09 8.17
N ILE A 33 7.70 25.01 7.40
CA ILE A 33 6.72 23.92 7.34
C ILE A 33 7.20 22.69 8.11
N LEU A 34 6.38 22.22 9.06
CA LEU A 34 6.62 20.93 9.72
C LEU A 34 6.20 19.78 8.79
N ASP A 35 7.17 19.00 8.31
CA ASP A 35 6.91 17.79 7.54
C ASP A 35 6.66 16.59 8.48
N LEU A 36 5.51 15.93 8.31
CA LEU A 36 5.09 14.75 9.07
C LEU A 36 4.77 13.57 8.15
N ILE A 37 5.05 12.36 8.62
CA ILE A 37 4.46 11.13 8.08
C ILE A 37 3.28 10.73 8.95
N PHE A 38 2.11 10.55 8.34
CA PHE A 38 0.96 9.88 8.95
C PHE A 38 1.06 8.38 8.66
N GLN A 39 1.26 7.59 9.71
CA GLN A 39 1.49 6.15 9.62
C GLN A 39 0.53 5.40 10.54
N GLY A 40 0.18 4.18 10.12
CA GLY A 40 -0.51 3.19 10.93
C GLY A 40 0.21 1.85 10.85
N VAL A 41 -0.15 0.94 11.74
CA VAL A 41 0.28 -0.46 11.70
C VAL A 41 -0.86 -1.28 11.11
N VAL A 42 -0.53 -2.21 10.23
CA VAL A 42 -1.47 -3.23 9.75
C VAL A 42 -0.94 -4.60 10.15
N SER A 43 -1.84 -5.52 10.51
CA SER A 43 -1.48 -6.92 10.73
C SER A 43 -0.80 -7.52 9.50
N ALA A 44 0.17 -8.42 9.71
CA ALA A 44 0.80 -9.17 8.62
C ALA A 44 -0.15 -10.16 7.95
N ALA A 45 -1.20 -10.59 8.66
CA ALA A 45 -2.26 -11.41 8.09
C ALA A 45 -3.24 -10.51 7.31
N PRO A 46 -3.61 -10.88 6.07
CA PRO A 46 -4.66 -10.19 5.34
C PRO A 46 -5.95 -10.18 6.17
N ALA A 47 -6.61 -9.03 6.22
CA ALA A 47 -7.89 -8.87 6.86
C ALA A 47 -8.99 -8.64 5.80
N PRO A 48 -10.21 -9.12 6.05
CA PRO A 48 -11.33 -8.82 5.17
C PRO A 48 -11.56 -7.32 5.05
N LEU A 49 -12.08 -6.93 3.89
CA LEU A 49 -12.55 -5.56 3.67
C LEU A 49 -13.77 -5.31 4.55
N GLY A 50 -13.87 -4.08 5.06
CA GLY A 50 -15.01 -3.57 5.79
C GLY A 50 -15.41 -2.19 5.25
N PRO A 51 -16.42 -1.56 5.87
CA PRO A 51 -16.77 -0.17 5.58
C PRO A 51 -15.57 0.75 5.78
N PHE A 52 -15.53 1.85 5.02
CA PHE A 52 -14.53 2.89 5.27
C PHE A 52 -14.69 3.46 6.68
N MET A 53 -13.63 3.38 7.47
CA MET A 53 -13.61 3.86 8.84
C MET A 53 -12.59 5.00 9.01
N PRO A 54 -12.90 6.01 9.85
CA PRO A 54 -11.95 7.05 10.20
C PRO A 54 -10.70 6.46 10.87
N PHE A 55 -9.53 6.92 10.43
CA PHE A 55 -8.24 6.61 11.03
C PHE A 55 -7.53 7.92 11.33
N GLU A 56 -7.20 8.20 12.59
CA GLU A 56 -6.80 9.54 13.04
C GLU A 56 -5.63 9.51 14.01
N ALA A 57 -4.66 10.41 13.81
CA ALA A 57 -3.55 10.67 14.73
C ALA A 57 -3.56 12.11 15.23
N LEU A 58 -3.07 12.29 16.46
CA LEU A 58 -2.84 13.58 17.09
C LEU A 58 -1.36 13.72 17.43
N LEU A 59 -0.79 14.90 17.17
CA LEU A 59 0.54 15.29 17.60
C LEU A 59 0.45 16.59 18.40
N PRO A 60 0.68 16.52 19.73
CA PRO A 60 0.89 17.69 20.56
C PRO A 60 2.14 18.46 20.09
N VAL A 61 2.03 19.78 20.01
CA VAL A 61 3.15 20.68 19.72
C VAL A 61 3.19 21.77 20.78
N ASP A 62 4.40 22.08 21.23
CA ASP A 62 4.60 23.15 22.20
C ASP A 62 4.15 24.49 21.65
N THR A 63 3.62 25.33 22.54
CA THR A 63 3.33 26.72 22.20
C THR A 63 4.56 27.48 21.80
N GLY A 64 4.42 28.33 20.79
CA GLY A 64 5.53 29.14 20.28
C GLY A 64 6.43 28.38 19.30
N HIS A 65 5.94 27.29 18.72
CA HIS A 65 6.64 26.57 17.67
C HIS A 65 6.95 27.50 16.47
N PRO A 66 8.08 27.31 15.77
CA PRO A 66 8.47 28.15 14.64
C PRO A 66 7.65 27.87 13.37
N TYR A 67 6.85 26.80 13.38
CA TYR A 67 6.11 26.35 12.21
C TYR A 67 4.95 27.29 11.85
N LYS A 68 4.88 27.68 10.58
CA LYS A 68 3.81 28.48 9.99
C LYS A 68 2.74 27.60 9.32
N GLY A 69 3.06 26.32 9.13
CA GLY A 69 2.17 25.33 8.54
C GLY A 69 2.68 23.91 8.74
N VAL A 70 1.86 22.94 8.32
CA VAL A 70 2.13 21.51 8.46
C VAL A 70 1.90 20.84 7.11
N ARG A 71 2.82 19.96 6.71
CA ARG A 71 2.68 19.11 5.54
C ARG A 71 2.67 17.66 5.99
N VAL A 72 1.56 16.98 5.75
CA VAL A 72 1.39 15.57 6.13
C VAL A 72 1.46 14.70 4.89
N ARG A 73 2.33 13.69 4.92
CA ARG A 73 2.46 12.66 3.90
C ARG A 73 1.94 11.34 4.45
N SER A 74 1.19 10.58 3.65
CA SER A 74 0.84 9.21 4.04
C SER A 74 2.07 8.32 3.92
N GLY A 75 2.38 7.55 4.96
CA GLY A 75 3.38 6.50 4.90
C GLY A 75 2.85 5.27 4.17
N THR A 76 3.67 4.64 3.32
CA THR A 76 3.36 3.33 2.74
C THR A 76 3.78 2.24 3.71
N ASN A 77 2.87 1.34 4.06
CA ASN A 77 3.14 0.23 4.98
C ASN A 77 3.70 -1.01 4.27
N ALA A 78 4.86 -0.90 3.61
CA ALA A 78 5.67 -2.07 3.25
C ALA A 78 7.07 -1.63 2.80
N ILE A 79 8.09 -1.93 3.61
CA ILE A 79 9.44 -2.20 3.11
C ILE A 79 9.70 -3.68 3.40
N THR A 80 9.59 -4.52 2.38
CA THR A 80 9.98 -5.93 2.44
C THR A 80 11.50 -6.02 2.35
N LEU A 81 12.15 -6.61 3.35
CA LEU A 81 13.58 -6.93 3.32
C LEU A 81 13.83 -8.08 2.33
N ASN A 82 14.71 -7.86 1.35
CA ASN A 82 15.12 -8.88 0.39
C ASN A 82 16.17 -9.81 1.05
N ARG A 83 15.79 -11.03 1.43
CA ARG A 83 16.73 -12.11 1.79
C ARG A 83 16.91 -13.01 0.56
N ARG A 84 18.14 -13.49 0.33
CA ARG A 84 18.58 -14.19 -0.90
C ARG A 84 17.63 -15.33 -1.36
N ALA A 85 17.69 -15.56 -2.67
CA ALA A 85 16.68 -16.11 -3.57
C ALA A 85 16.39 -17.64 -3.52
N SER A 86 16.30 -18.29 -2.36
CA SER A 86 15.99 -19.73 -2.33
C SER A 86 14.64 -20.12 -1.74
N GLU A 87 13.81 -19.18 -1.26
CA GLU A 87 12.71 -19.57 -0.36
C GLU A 87 11.34 -18.90 -0.60
N LEU A 88 11.06 -18.38 -1.80
CA LEU A 88 9.72 -17.90 -2.14
C LEU A 88 9.11 -18.67 -3.32
N CYS A 89 8.47 -19.81 -3.04
CA CYS A 89 7.58 -20.46 -4.02
C CYS A 89 6.21 -19.78 -3.95
N LEU A 90 6.03 -18.68 -4.68
CA LEU A 90 4.70 -18.17 -5.01
C LEU A 90 4.09 -19.12 -6.04
N ARG A 91 3.09 -19.92 -5.62
CA ARG A 91 2.21 -20.58 -6.59
C ARG A 91 1.38 -19.49 -7.29
N PRO A 92 1.19 -19.55 -8.62
CA PRO A 92 0.36 -18.58 -9.32
C PRO A 92 -1.07 -18.64 -8.76
N GLN A 93 -1.61 -17.51 -8.30
CA GLN A 93 -3.06 -17.38 -8.14
C GLN A 93 -3.68 -17.23 -9.54
N PRO A 94 -4.69 -18.04 -9.91
CA PRO A 94 -5.40 -17.85 -11.16
C PRO A 94 -6.09 -16.49 -11.16
N ALA A 95 -5.93 -15.74 -12.25
CA ALA A 95 -6.61 -14.47 -12.45
C ALA A 95 -8.12 -14.71 -12.65
N ASP A 96 -8.92 -14.24 -11.71
CA ASP A 96 -10.32 -13.92 -11.96
C ASP A 96 -10.36 -12.63 -12.80
N ALA A 97 -10.59 -12.78 -14.10
CA ALA A 97 -11.06 -11.70 -14.95
C ALA A 97 -11.99 -12.30 -16.01
N GLY A 98 -13.29 -12.10 -15.78
CA GLY A 98 -14.27 -12.21 -16.85
C GLY A 98 -13.96 -11.20 -17.95
N SER A 99 -13.91 -11.69 -19.19
CA SER A 99 -14.17 -10.88 -20.37
C SER A 99 -15.08 -11.66 -21.31
N VAL A 100 -16.18 -11.01 -21.65
CA VAL A 100 -17.25 -11.44 -22.54
C VAL A 100 -16.79 -11.29 -23.99
N GLY A 101 -17.06 -12.33 -24.79
CA GLY A 101 -17.36 -12.17 -26.23
C GLY A 101 -16.21 -12.40 -27.22
N GLY A 102 -16.36 -13.43 -28.05
CA GLY A 102 -15.65 -13.53 -29.33
C GLY A 102 -15.14 -14.93 -29.69
N GLN A 103 -16.04 -15.83 -30.09
CA GLN A 103 -15.64 -16.99 -30.90
C GLN A 103 -15.35 -16.50 -32.32
N PRO A 104 -14.24 -16.94 -32.97
CA PRO A 104 -14.46 -17.61 -34.25
C PRO A 104 -13.49 -18.77 -34.58
N HIS A 105 -14.10 -19.84 -35.09
CA HIS A 105 -13.71 -20.67 -36.24
C HIS A 105 -12.46 -21.57 -36.22
N ARG A 106 -12.77 -22.88 -36.18
CA ARG A 106 -12.06 -24.02 -36.81
C ARG A 106 -11.39 -23.65 -38.15
N ARG A 107 -10.10 -24.00 -38.31
CA ARG A 107 -9.51 -24.49 -39.59
C ARG A 107 -8.42 -25.52 -39.26
N ARG A 108 -8.71 -26.80 -39.47
CA ARG A 108 -8.31 -27.68 -40.59
C ARG A 108 -6.92 -28.31 -40.42
N ARG A 109 -7.00 -29.62 -40.16
CA ARG A 109 -5.98 -30.66 -40.33
C ARG A 109 -5.42 -30.62 -41.76
N LEU A 110 -4.10 -30.60 -41.89
CA LEU A 110 -3.38 -30.99 -43.11
C LEU A 110 -2.30 -31.97 -42.67
N GLY A 111 -2.50 -33.24 -42.98
CA GLY A 111 -1.43 -34.24 -42.94
C GLY A 111 -0.70 -34.23 -44.28
N LEU A 112 0.60 -34.50 -44.25
CA LEU A 112 1.33 -35.12 -45.35
C LEU A 112 2.30 -36.16 -44.79
N SER A 113 2.32 -37.28 -45.50
CA SER A 113 2.91 -38.58 -45.25
C SER A 113 4.43 -38.63 -45.40
N GLY A 114 5.03 -39.72 -44.89
CA GLY A 114 6.40 -40.17 -45.19
C GLY A 114 7.10 -40.73 -43.93
N GLU A 115 6.84 -41.95 -43.44
CA GLU A 115 7.13 -43.29 -44.01
C GLU A 115 8.51 -43.86 -43.59
N ARG A 116 8.41 -44.94 -42.79
CA ARG A 116 9.24 -46.16 -42.61
C ARG A 116 10.60 -46.13 -41.87
N ASP A 117 10.57 -46.82 -40.72
CA ASP A 117 11.37 -48.01 -40.34
C ASP A 117 12.80 -48.16 -40.88
N THR A 118 13.76 -48.17 -39.95
CA THR A 118 14.57 -49.36 -39.57
C THR A 118 15.03 -49.22 -38.13
#